data_AF-A0A010STN9-F1
#
_entry.id   AF-A0A010STN9-F1
#
_cell.length_a   1.000
_cell.length_b   1.000
_cell.length_c   1.000
_cell.angle_alpha   90.00
_cell.angle_beta   90.00
_cell.angle_gamma   90.00
#
_symmetry.space_group_name_H-M   'P 1'
#
loop_
_entity.id
_entity.type
_entity.pdbx_description
1 polymer ?
#
loop_
_entity_poly.entity_id
_entity_poly.type
_entity_poly.pdbx_seq_one_letter_code
_entity_poly.pdbx_strand_id
1 'polypeptide(L)'
;MFISRSGASLNAIYGMDSQGKPENVAKSSPQGVALSDAQKQAISNSKFFEAGASMSLLNQPGKVGDVFDQHALGLATLLRYGLSEQSQAGGAPVYFQGREQHLRDVLQSSIKPLSAQSDQIGRQMSPDQALQPWLLDTLNTPLQGRLDGSGKQSHAELLTKVRTLSAFGTTVWQLMNPVEDHKQPELYAQHKGANTAACVALLREAGFDAQADDFADRFKEFSSKTRTPAFDNPLSRARSERMPMLEVDGALRPIKGVYEDAAKFGLGFGQVVQNTADLDSAEQTALRAALGDCNQNINAIAREGAPIADLTRPFTMSEMDMQNVPEAYSNLGIAEMLNQYAMLHGTGINRWQPFGTFAMESNLQGLPSAGAQSGGTCDILLALNTLNQERIYGNAELALPAGLGIAAFMNFGGYHTFAETFPIAEAAANNRPYVPTNLAVVNQFDLYQRMEKTAERYSPQGSEQFAQFRQSHGQVLETLRQQHPDLESLASDVEFHASAQQIVDWRG
;
A
#
# COMPACT_ATOMS: atom_id res chain seq x y z
N MET A 1 -25.90 1.47 11.80
CA MET A 1 -24.82 0.49 12.09
C MET A 1 -24.46 0.53 13.57
N PHE A 2 -24.08 -0.61 14.18
CA PHE A 2 -23.55 -0.71 15.55
C PHE A 2 -22.07 -1.13 15.52
N ILE A 3 -21.22 -0.40 16.23
CA ILE A 3 -19.77 -0.65 16.31
C ILE A 3 -19.44 -1.33 17.64
N SER A 4 -18.95 -2.57 17.58
CA SER A 4 -18.46 -3.32 18.73
C SER A 4 -16.94 -3.16 18.87
N ARG A 5 -16.46 -2.71 20.03
CA ARG A 5 -15.04 -2.46 20.29
C ARG A 5 -14.59 -2.93 21.67
N SER A 6 -13.31 -3.24 21.79
CA SER A 6 -12.61 -3.49 23.05
C SER A 6 -11.43 -2.52 23.16
N GLY A 7 -11.59 -1.44 23.92
CA GLY A 7 -10.61 -0.35 23.95
C GLY A 7 -10.52 0.37 22.59
N ALA A 8 -9.31 0.47 22.03
CA ALA A 8 -9.05 1.05 20.72
C ALA A 8 -9.27 0.05 19.55
N SER A 9 -9.43 -1.24 19.85
CA SER A 9 -9.55 -2.29 18.84
C SER A 9 -11.00 -2.48 18.38
N LEU A 10 -11.22 -2.49 17.07
CA LEU A 10 -12.50 -2.88 16.48
C LEU A 10 -12.68 -4.40 16.60
N ASN A 11 -13.82 -4.83 17.17
CA ASN A 11 -14.19 -6.25 17.24
C ASN A 11 -15.07 -6.63 16.05
N ALA A 12 -16.08 -5.80 15.73
CA ALA A 12 -16.98 -6.02 14.60
C ALA A 12 -17.88 -4.80 14.35
N ILE A 13 -18.46 -4.73 13.16
CA ILE A 13 -19.53 -3.80 12.77
C ILE A 13 -20.77 -4.62 12.43
N TYR A 14 -21.90 -4.27 13.03
CA TYR A 14 -23.19 -4.93 12.82
C TYR A 14 -24.20 -3.99 12.15
N GLY A 15 -25.09 -4.56 11.34
CA GLY A 15 -26.32 -3.88 10.93
C GLY A 15 -27.25 -3.66 12.13
N MET A 16 -28.30 -2.87 11.93
CA MET A 16 -29.35 -2.67 12.93
C MET A 16 -30.65 -3.27 12.39
N ASP A 17 -31.32 -4.08 13.20
CA ASP A 17 -32.63 -4.62 12.84
C ASP A 17 -33.74 -3.56 12.95
N SER A 18 -34.95 -3.93 12.54
CA SER A 18 -36.15 -3.08 12.62
C SER A 18 -36.53 -2.61 14.03
N GLN A 19 -35.95 -3.22 15.07
CA GLN A 19 -36.14 -2.85 16.48
C GLN A 19 -34.99 -1.99 17.02
N GLY A 20 -34.01 -1.63 16.18
CA GLY A 20 -32.84 -0.88 16.59
C GLY A 20 -31.87 -1.70 17.45
N LYS A 21 -31.82 -3.03 17.29
CA LYS A 21 -30.82 -3.90 17.91
C LYS A 21 -29.76 -4.34 16.89
N PRO A 22 -28.52 -4.63 17.33
CA PRO A 22 -27.51 -5.18 16.44
C PRO A 22 -27.98 -6.51 15.82
N GLU A 23 -27.80 -6.66 14.50
CA GLU A 23 -28.04 -7.93 13.82
C GLU A 23 -27.16 -9.06 14.38
N ASN A 24 -27.60 -10.32 14.22
CA ASN A 24 -26.85 -11.48 14.70
C ASN A 24 -25.55 -11.75 13.92
N VAL A 25 -25.46 -11.25 12.68
CA VAL A 25 -24.32 -11.44 11.78
C VAL A 25 -23.60 -10.11 11.61
N ALA A 26 -22.29 -10.11 11.84
CA ALA A 26 -21.46 -8.93 11.59
C ALA A 26 -21.39 -8.65 10.09
N LYS A 27 -21.54 -7.38 9.70
CA LYS A 27 -21.25 -6.92 8.34
C LYS A 27 -19.75 -6.83 8.08
N SER A 28 -18.96 -6.60 9.14
CA SER A 28 -17.52 -6.54 9.07
C SER A 28 -16.90 -7.04 10.38
N SER A 29 -15.94 -7.94 10.32
CA SER A 29 -15.25 -8.53 11.49
C SER A 29 -13.81 -8.92 11.12
N PRO A 30 -12.98 -9.43 12.05
CA PRO A 30 -11.66 -9.96 11.73
C PRO A 30 -11.63 -11.07 10.66
N GLN A 31 -12.78 -11.62 10.27
CA GLN A 31 -12.91 -12.57 9.16
C GLN A 31 -13.15 -11.87 7.80
N GLY A 32 -13.26 -10.55 7.78
CA GLY A 32 -13.51 -9.73 6.59
C GLY A 32 -14.91 -9.12 6.56
N VAL A 33 -15.32 -8.69 5.37
CA VAL A 33 -16.64 -8.12 5.10
C VAL A 33 -17.60 -9.25 4.68
N ALA A 34 -18.79 -9.26 5.25
CA ALA A 34 -19.84 -10.20 4.86
C ALA A 34 -20.46 -9.73 3.53
N LEU A 35 -20.29 -10.54 2.48
CA LEU A 35 -20.67 -10.21 1.11
C LEU A 35 -21.57 -11.31 0.52
N SER A 36 -22.57 -10.91 -0.27
CA SER A 36 -23.31 -11.83 -1.13
C SER A 36 -22.43 -12.39 -2.24
N ASP A 37 -22.82 -13.50 -2.87
CA ASP A 37 -22.04 -14.06 -3.97
C ASP A 37 -21.98 -13.11 -5.18
N ALA A 38 -23.05 -12.37 -5.43
CA ALA A 38 -23.09 -11.32 -6.44
C ALA A 38 -22.08 -10.19 -6.14
N GLN A 39 -21.96 -9.77 -4.88
CA GLN A 39 -20.96 -8.77 -4.47
C GLN A 39 -19.53 -9.30 -4.61
N LYS A 40 -19.28 -10.58 -4.28
CA LYS A 40 -17.98 -11.21 -4.50
C LYS A 40 -17.61 -11.25 -5.99
N GLN A 41 -18.58 -11.54 -6.87
CA GLN A 41 -18.37 -11.51 -8.32
C GLN A 41 -18.10 -10.09 -8.84
N ALA A 42 -18.80 -9.07 -8.33
CA ALA A 42 -18.53 -7.68 -8.67
C ALA A 42 -17.11 -7.24 -8.24
N ILE A 43 -16.66 -7.67 -7.05
CA ILE A 43 -15.28 -7.45 -6.60
C ILE A 43 -14.28 -8.19 -7.51
N SER A 44 -14.56 -9.43 -7.88
CA SER A 44 -13.72 -10.22 -8.80
C SER A 44 -13.55 -9.52 -10.14
N ASN A 45 -14.66 -9.03 -10.73
CA ASN A 45 -14.67 -8.21 -11.93
C ASN A 45 -13.74 -6.98 -11.80
N SER A 46 -13.86 -6.25 -10.69
CA SER A 46 -13.00 -5.10 -10.41
C SER A 46 -11.52 -5.47 -10.27
N LYS A 47 -11.17 -6.64 -9.70
CA LYS A 47 -9.77 -7.09 -9.64
C LYS A 47 -9.18 -7.35 -11.02
N PHE A 48 -9.94 -7.97 -11.94
CA PHE A 48 -9.49 -8.18 -13.31
C PHE A 48 -9.30 -6.87 -14.06
N PHE A 49 -10.21 -5.91 -13.85
CA PHE A 49 -10.03 -4.55 -14.34
C PHE A 49 -8.74 -3.91 -13.82
N GLU A 50 -8.51 -3.90 -12.49
CA GLU A 50 -7.33 -3.28 -11.90
C GLU A 50 -6.03 -3.93 -12.37
N ALA A 51 -6.00 -5.26 -12.54
CA ALA A 51 -4.87 -5.97 -13.11
C ALA A 51 -4.59 -5.53 -14.56
N GLY A 52 -5.62 -5.54 -15.42
CA GLY A 52 -5.51 -5.09 -16.80
C GLY A 52 -5.04 -3.65 -16.93
N ALA A 53 -5.68 -2.73 -16.19
CA ALA A 53 -5.33 -1.33 -16.12
C ALA A 53 -3.90 -1.09 -15.61
N SER A 54 -3.46 -1.84 -14.60
CA SER A 54 -2.09 -1.77 -14.09
C SER A 54 -1.09 -2.20 -15.14
N MET A 55 -1.34 -3.32 -15.84
CA MET A 55 -0.48 -3.77 -16.93
C MET A 55 -0.39 -2.74 -18.07
N SER A 56 -1.51 -2.09 -18.43
CA SER A 56 -1.51 -1.02 -19.42
C SER A 56 -0.60 0.15 -19.02
N LEU A 57 -0.70 0.61 -17.78
CA LEU A 57 0.13 1.70 -17.25
C LEU A 57 1.61 1.30 -17.08
N LEU A 58 1.89 0.03 -16.76
CA LEU A 58 3.26 -0.47 -16.62
C LEU A 58 3.95 -0.67 -17.97
N ASN A 59 3.22 -1.11 -18.99
CA ASN A 59 3.74 -1.29 -20.35
C ASN A 59 3.95 0.03 -21.07
N GLN A 60 3.01 0.96 -20.92
CA GLN A 60 3.03 2.27 -21.57
C GLN A 60 2.83 3.32 -20.46
N PRO A 61 3.90 3.73 -19.77
CA PRO A 61 3.75 4.63 -18.63
C PRO A 61 3.59 6.12 -19.02
N GLY A 62 4.04 6.55 -20.20
CA GLY A 62 3.93 7.96 -20.61
C GLY A 62 4.52 8.92 -19.56
N LYS A 63 3.77 9.98 -19.20
CA LYS A 63 4.14 10.95 -18.16
C LYS A 63 4.28 10.34 -16.77
N VAL A 64 3.61 9.21 -16.49
CA VAL A 64 3.84 8.44 -15.25
C VAL A 64 5.31 8.05 -15.16
N GLY A 65 5.88 7.56 -16.26
CA GLY A 65 7.29 7.19 -16.36
C GLY A 65 8.21 8.39 -16.14
N ASP A 66 7.93 9.52 -16.80
CA ASP A 66 8.74 10.75 -16.66
C ASP A 66 8.82 11.23 -15.20
N VAL A 67 7.70 11.16 -14.46
CA VAL A 67 7.66 11.54 -13.04
C VAL A 67 8.62 10.65 -12.25
N PHE A 68 8.54 9.33 -12.42
CA PHE A 68 9.43 8.43 -11.68
C PHE A 68 10.88 8.52 -12.14
N ASP A 69 11.16 8.79 -13.41
CA ASP A 69 12.52 9.04 -13.92
C ASP A 69 13.15 10.26 -13.28
N GLN A 70 12.44 11.39 -13.27
CA GLN A 70 12.93 12.63 -12.68
C GLN A 70 13.26 12.46 -11.19
N HIS A 71 12.37 11.82 -10.44
CA HIS A 71 12.55 11.67 -8.98
C HIS A 71 13.52 10.54 -8.64
N ALA A 72 13.61 9.49 -9.45
CA ALA A 72 14.64 8.46 -9.31
C ALA A 72 16.05 9.05 -9.53
N LEU A 73 16.22 9.93 -10.52
CA LEU A 73 17.47 10.64 -10.76
C LEU A 73 17.85 11.54 -9.55
N GLY A 74 16.87 12.27 -9.01
CA GLY A 74 17.06 13.06 -7.79
C GLY A 74 17.49 12.19 -6.60
N LEU A 75 16.81 11.06 -6.40
CA LEU A 75 17.15 10.10 -5.35
C LEU A 75 18.52 9.45 -5.56
N ALA A 76 18.90 9.13 -6.80
CA ALA A 76 20.22 8.59 -7.13
C ALA A 76 21.33 9.57 -6.75
N THR A 77 21.13 10.85 -7.04
CA THR A 77 22.04 11.93 -6.61
C THR A 77 22.14 11.95 -5.09
N LEU A 78 21.01 12.02 -4.38
CA LEU A 78 20.97 12.05 -2.91
C LEU A 78 21.68 10.83 -2.29
N LEU A 79 21.42 9.62 -2.79
CA LEU A 79 22.03 8.39 -2.31
C LEU A 79 23.55 8.36 -2.58
N ARG A 80 24.01 8.89 -3.72
CA ARG A 80 25.45 8.96 -4.04
C ARG A 80 26.21 9.80 -3.00
N TYR A 81 25.62 10.91 -2.54
CA TYR A 81 26.18 11.71 -1.47
C TYR A 81 26.00 11.03 -0.11
N GLY A 82 24.78 10.69 0.28
CA GLY A 82 24.48 10.16 1.63
C GLY A 82 25.14 8.83 1.97
N LEU A 83 25.48 8.01 0.96
CA LEU A 83 26.19 6.74 1.14
C LEU A 83 27.71 6.88 1.04
N SER A 84 28.24 8.05 0.64
CA SER A 84 29.67 8.31 0.58
C SER A 84 30.27 8.39 1.97
N GLU A 85 31.47 7.81 2.15
CA GLU A 85 32.22 7.96 3.41
C GLU A 85 32.67 9.41 3.67
N GLN A 86 32.70 10.24 2.62
CA GLN A 86 33.09 11.64 2.70
C GLN A 86 31.93 12.58 3.05
N SER A 87 30.68 12.09 3.05
CA SER A 87 29.51 12.90 3.37
C SER A 87 29.45 13.19 4.87
N GLN A 88 29.40 14.48 5.22
CA GLN A 88 29.25 14.90 6.62
C GLN A 88 27.83 14.60 7.08
N ALA A 89 26.83 14.87 6.24
CA ALA A 89 25.43 14.55 6.50
C ALA A 89 25.20 13.04 6.64
N GLY A 90 25.80 12.22 5.78
CA GLY A 90 25.73 10.76 5.89
C GLY A 90 26.39 10.21 7.16
N GLY A 91 27.42 10.89 7.67
CA GLY A 91 28.06 10.59 8.96
C GLY A 91 27.34 11.16 10.18
N ALA A 92 26.27 11.95 10.01
CA ALA A 92 25.56 12.55 11.14
C ALA A 92 24.78 11.48 11.92
N PRO A 93 24.80 11.53 13.27
CA PRO A 93 23.99 10.65 14.09
C PRO A 93 22.51 11.01 13.97
N VAL A 94 21.68 9.99 13.81
CA VAL A 94 20.23 10.06 13.75
C VAL A 94 19.61 9.00 14.65
N TYR A 95 18.42 9.27 15.17
CA TYR A 95 17.66 8.30 15.96
C TYR A 95 16.63 7.61 15.07
N PHE A 96 16.81 6.30 14.86
CA PHE A 96 16.00 5.52 13.93
C PHE A 96 15.69 4.16 14.51
N GLN A 97 14.40 3.78 14.52
CA GLN A 97 13.91 2.50 15.07
C GLN A 97 14.38 2.24 16.52
N GLY A 98 14.30 3.27 17.38
CA GLY A 98 14.60 3.15 18.81
C GLY A 98 16.09 3.16 19.17
N ARG A 99 16.98 3.46 18.22
CA ARG A 99 18.43 3.50 18.46
C ARG A 99 19.12 4.61 17.65
N GLU A 100 20.24 5.10 18.18
CA GLU A 100 21.14 6.01 17.46
C GLU A 100 21.97 5.24 16.41
N GLN A 101 22.03 5.77 15.19
CA GLN A 101 22.74 5.20 14.04
C GLN A 101 23.26 6.35 13.15
N HIS A 102 24.23 6.11 12.27
CA HIS A 102 24.56 7.10 11.25
C HIS A 102 23.50 7.13 10.14
N LEU A 103 23.24 8.30 9.57
CA LEU A 103 22.27 8.45 8.48
C LEU A 103 22.60 7.53 7.28
N ARG A 104 23.88 7.37 6.95
CA ARG A 104 24.35 6.44 5.91
C ARG A 104 23.92 4.99 6.16
N ASP A 105 24.02 4.52 7.39
CA ASP A 105 23.63 3.15 7.76
C ASP A 105 22.11 2.96 7.67
N VAL A 106 21.36 4.01 8.03
CA VAL A 106 19.90 4.07 7.88
C VAL A 106 19.49 4.04 6.40
N LEU A 107 20.14 4.82 5.54
CA LEU A 107 19.89 4.82 4.09
C LEU A 107 20.22 3.45 3.49
N GLN A 108 21.38 2.88 3.83
CA GLN A 108 21.84 1.59 3.34
C GLN A 108 20.88 0.45 3.74
N SER A 109 20.46 0.42 5.01
CA SER A 109 19.53 -0.60 5.50
C SER A 109 18.15 -0.49 4.85
N SER A 110 17.70 0.72 4.54
CA SER A 110 16.39 0.97 3.91
C SER A 110 16.33 0.48 2.45
N ILE A 111 17.44 0.50 1.71
CA ILE A 111 17.51 0.00 0.31
C ILE A 111 17.96 -1.46 0.19
N LYS A 112 18.54 -2.03 1.25
CA LYS A 112 19.00 -3.44 1.28
C LYS A 112 17.94 -4.46 0.80
N PRO A 113 16.63 -4.29 1.05
CA PRO A 113 15.58 -5.17 0.50
C PRO A 113 15.46 -5.18 -1.04
N LEU A 114 16.30 -4.45 -1.78
CA LEU A 114 16.39 -4.57 -3.24
C LEU A 114 17.52 -5.50 -3.69
N SER A 115 18.26 -6.13 -2.77
CA SER A 115 19.37 -7.03 -3.10
C SER A 115 18.90 -8.32 -3.76
N ALA A 116 19.82 -9.00 -4.44
CA ALA A 116 19.60 -10.28 -5.13
C ALA A 116 19.18 -11.47 -4.23
N GLN A 117 19.00 -11.29 -2.92
CA GLN A 117 18.42 -12.28 -1.99
C GLN A 117 17.02 -11.91 -1.50
N SER A 118 16.55 -10.68 -1.73
CA SER A 118 15.21 -10.27 -1.29
C SER A 118 14.10 -10.83 -2.18
N ASP A 119 12.88 -10.81 -1.68
CA ASP A 119 11.71 -11.32 -2.35
C ASP A 119 10.71 -10.17 -2.64
N GLN A 120 11.17 -8.93 -2.48
CA GLN A 120 10.40 -7.71 -2.70
C GLN A 120 10.28 -7.34 -4.18
N ILE A 121 9.20 -6.65 -4.51
CA ILE A 121 8.96 -6.12 -5.84
C ILE A 121 9.91 -4.96 -6.15
N GLY A 122 10.34 -4.87 -7.40
CA GLY A 122 11.36 -3.92 -7.82
C GLY A 122 12.80 -4.42 -7.60
N ARG A 123 13.00 -5.61 -7.03
CA ARG A 123 14.29 -6.28 -7.07
C ARG A 123 14.45 -6.96 -8.43
N GLN A 124 15.22 -6.33 -9.31
CA GLN A 124 15.52 -6.79 -10.67
C GLN A 124 17.03 -7.00 -10.86
N MET A 125 17.71 -7.26 -9.74
CA MET A 125 19.14 -7.38 -9.64
C MET A 125 19.58 -8.83 -9.88
N SER A 126 20.54 -9.02 -10.77
CA SER A 126 21.17 -10.33 -10.98
C SER A 126 22.05 -10.73 -9.79
N PRO A 127 22.21 -12.03 -9.48
CA PRO A 127 22.97 -12.50 -8.32
C PRO A 127 24.43 -12.03 -8.23
N ASP A 128 25.04 -11.70 -9.37
CA ASP A 128 26.44 -11.29 -9.54
C ASP A 128 26.67 -9.78 -9.46
N GLN A 129 25.61 -8.98 -9.42
CA GLN A 129 25.73 -7.52 -9.33
C GLN A 129 26.03 -7.08 -7.90
N ALA A 130 26.59 -5.87 -7.74
CA ALA A 130 26.65 -5.18 -6.45
C ALA A 130 25.46 -4.23 -6.31
N LEU A 131 24.79 -4.24 -5.15
CA LEU A 131 23.51 -3.53 -4.95
C LEU A 131 23.61 -2.04 -5.24
N GLN A 132 24.60 -1.35 -4.66
CA GLN A 132 24.72 0.10 -4.80
C GLN A 132 24.99 0.53 -6.26
N PRO A 133 26.01 0.02 -6.97
CA PRO A 133 26.23 0.38 -8.37
C PRO A 133 25.02 0.08 -9.27
N TRP A 134 24.40 -1.10 -9.13
CA TRP A 134 23.23 -1.48 -9.91
C TRP A 134 22.03 -0.56 -9.66
N LEU A 135 21.75 -0.27 -8.37
CA LEU A 135 20.62 0.57 -8.01
C LEU A 135 20.82 1.99 -8.54
N LEU A 136 22.01 2.58 -8.33
CA LEU A 136 22.31 3.92 -8.82
C LEU A 136 22.23 3.97 -10.35
N ASP A 137 22.72 2.97 -11.07
CA ASP A 137 22.61 2.90 -12.54
C ASP A 137 21.14 2.83 -13.00
N THR A 138 20.34 1.98 -12.34
CA THR A 138 18.90 1.82 -12.65
C THR A 138 18.12 3.10 -12.40
N LEU A 139 18.38 3.79 -11.29
CA LEU A 139 17.72 5.05 -10.96
C LEU A 139 18.12 6.21 -11.90
N ASN A 140 19.36 6.20 -12.41
CA ASN A 140 19.86 7.23 -13.34
C ASN A 140 19.45 6.97 -14.80
N THR A 141 19.09 5.73 -15.16
CA THR A 141 18.73 5.36 -16.54
C THR A 141 17.26 5.65 -16.80
N PRO A 142 16.89 6.54 -17.75
CA PRO A 142 15.49 6.78 -18.10
C PRO A 142 14.76 5.52 -18.61
N LEU A 143 13.45 5.42 -18.38
CA LEU A 143 12.63 4.28 -18.83
C LEU A 143 12.55 4.17 -20.36
N GLN A 144 12.82 5.25 -21.10
CA GLN A 144 12.93 5.22 -22.56
C GLN A 144 14.24 4.61 -23.08
N GLY A 145 15.05 4.01 -22.19
CA GLY A 145 16.40 3.56 -22.52
C GLY A 145 17.41 4.69 -22.43
N ARG A 146 18.64 4.41 -22.86
CA ARG A 146 19.73 5.41 -22.88
C ARG A 146 19.35 6.58 -23.79
N LEU A 147 19.98 7.74 -23.58
CA LEU A 147 19.80 8.95 -24.39
C LEU A 147 20.08 8.75 -25.90
N ASP A 148 20.66 7.61 -26.29
CA ASP A 148 20.91 7.19 -27.67
C ASP A 148 19.72 6.46 -28.34
N GLY A 149 18.59 6.31 -27.64
CA GLY A 149 17.39 5.64 -28.15
C GLY A 149 17.49 4.12 -28.19
N SER A 150 18.53 3.52 -27.58
CA SER A 150 18.64 2.08 -27.38
C SER A 150 18.42 1.73 -25.91
N GLY A 151 17.40 0.93 -25.61
CA GLY A 151 17.16 0.45 -24.25
C GLY A 151 15.70 0.25 -23.93
N LYS A 152 15.43 -0.76 -23.11
CA LYS A 152 14.12 -1.37 -22.91
C LYS A 152 13.23 -0.45 -22.07
N GLN A 153 11.99 -0.23 -22.51
CA GLN A 153 10.91 0.06 -21.58
C GLN A 153 10.61 -1.24 -20.83
N SER A 154 11.24 -1.46 -19.68
CA SER A 154 10.88 -2.60 -18.84
C SER A 154 10.06 -2.11 -17.65
N HIS A 155 8.85 -2.66 -17.49
CA HIS A 155 8.04 -2.46 -16.28
C HIS A 155 8.87 -2.74 -15.01
N ALA A 156 9.81 -3.68 -15.09
CA ALA A 156 10.81 -4.00 -14.09
C ALA A 156 11.57 -2.77 -13.53
N GLU A 157 12.12 -1.91 -14.40
CA GLU A 157 12.85 -0.70 -13.96
C GLU A 157 11.92 0.31 -13.30
N LEU A 158 10.69 0.48 -13.81
CA LEU A 158 9.69 1.36 -13.20
C LEU A 158 9.36 0.86 -11.78
N LEU A 159 9.14 -0.45 -11.60
CA LEU A 159 8.91 -1.06 -10.29
C LEU A 159 10.10 -0.80 -9.34
N THR A 160 11.34 -0.91 -9.81
CA THR A 160 12.54 -0.59 -9.01
C THR A 160 12.54 0.86 -8.55
N LYS A 161 12.25 1.81 -9.46
CA LYS A 161 12.21 3.24 -9.15
C LYS A 161 11.14 3.56 -8.10
N VAL A 162 9.91 3.09 -8.32
CA VAL A 162 8.79 3.29 -7.39
C VAL A 162 9.11 2.67 -6.02
N ARG A 163 9.64 1.44 -5.99
CA ARG A 163 10.01 0.77 -4.73
C ARG A 163 11.10 1.53 -3.98
N THR A 164 12.10 2.06 -4.67
CA THR A 164 13.21 2.78 -4.03
C THR A 164 12.75 4.12 -3.46
N LEU A 165 11.89 4.83 -4.19
CA LEU A 165 11.20 6.02 -3.67
C LEU A 165 10.34 5.69 -2.45
N SER A 166 9.62 4.56 -2.47
CA SER A 166 8.88 4.08 -1.31
C SER A 166 9.80 3.86 -0.09
N ALA A 167 10.94 3.18 -0.26
CA ALA A 167 11.91 3.00 0.83
C ALA A 167 12.37 4.34 1.41
N PHE A 168 12.80 5.26 0.54
CA PHE A 168 13.25 6.58 0.96
C PHE A 168 12.15 7.37 1.69
N GLY A 169 10.93 7.34 1.17
CA GLY A 169 9.77 7.96 1.81
C GLY A 169 9.48 7.40 3.20
N THR A 170 9.52 6.08 3.35
CA THR A 170 9.41 5.41 4.66
C THR A 170 10.52 5.85 5.61
N THR A 171 11.77 5.95 5.12
CA THR A 171 12.91 6.41 5.91
C THR A 171 12.69 7.85 6.41
N VAL A 172 12.28 8.77 5.53
CA VAL A 172 11.97 10.15 5.90
C VAL A 172 10.84 10.19 6.93
N TRP A 173 9.75 9.43 6.73
CA TRP A 173 8.65 9.37 7.68
C TRP A 173 9.10 8.91 9.07
N GLN A 174 9.90 7.84 9.15
CA GLN A 174 10.38 7.29 10.42
C GLN A 174 11.39 8.22 11.10
N LEU A 175 12.27 8.90 10.35
CA LEU A 175 13.18 9.90 10.90
C LEU A 175 12.42 11.10 11.49
N MET A 176 11.33 11.53 10.86
CA MET A 176 10.52 12.65 11.35
C MET A 176 9.51 12.27 12.44
N ASN A 177 9.31 10.97 12.66
CA ASN A 177 8.50 10.40 13.74
C ASN A 177 9.31 9.34 14.51
N PRO A 178 10.38 9.75 15.22
CA PRO A 178 11.17 8.81 16.00
C PRO A 178 10.30 8.13 17.07
N VAL A 179 10.64 6.88 17.41
CA VAL A 179 9.92 6.12 18.44
C VAL A 179 9.96 6.89 19.76
N GLU A 180 8.79 7.11 20.37
CA GLU A 180 8.66 7.77 21.66
C GLU A 180 9.10 6.84 22.79
N ASP A 181 9.92 7.35 23.71
CA ASP A 181 10.00 6.80 25.06
C ASP A 181 8.98 7.55 25.93
N HIS A 182 7.88 6.89 26.28
CA HIS A 182 6.84 7.47 27.13
C HIS A 182 7.34 7.92 28.51
N LYS A 183 8.53 7.48 28.94
CA LYS A 183 9.17 7.92 30.18
C LYS A 183 9.99 9.21 30.01
N GLN A 184 10.35 9.57 28.78
CA GLN A 184 11.22 10.70 28.44
C GLN A 184 10.71 11.42 27.18
N PRO A 185 9.53 12.05 27.24
CA PRO A 185 8.91 12.71 26.08
C PRO A 185 9.79 13.83 25.47
N GLU A 186 10.66 14.45 26.26
CA GLU A 186 11.63 15.45 25.80
C GLU A 186 12.62 14.90 24.75
N LEU A 187 12.94 13.60 24.80
CA LEU A 187 13.83 12.97 23.83
C LEU A 187 13.20 12.93 22.44
N TYR A 188 11.87 12.83 22.33
CA TYR A 188 11.21 12.86 21.03
C TYR A 188 11.53 14.15 20.27
N ALA A 189 11.41 15.30 20.94
CA ALA A 189 11.69 16.60 20.33
C ALA A 189 13.17 16.75 19.95
N GLN A 190 14.07 16.28 20.81
CA GLN A 190 15.52 16.29 20.53
C GLN A 190 15.88 15.41 19.33
N HIS A 191 15.42 14.15 19.33
CA HIS A 191 15.66 13.19 18.25
C HIS A 191 15.09 13.69 16.92
N LYS A 192 13.86 14.23 16.93
CA LYS A 192 13.25 14.82 15.75
C LYS A 192 14.05 16.02 15.23
N GLY A 193 14.54 16.88 16.12
CA GLY A 193 15.40 18.01 15.76
C GLY A 193 16.72 17.57 15.11
N ALA A 194 17.41 16.59 15.70
CA ALA A 194 18.65 16.03 15.15
C ALA A 194 18.41 15.36 13.78
N ASN A 195 17.36 14.55 13.67
CA ASN A 195 16.99 13.89 12.42
C ASN A 195 16.64 14.91 11.32
N THR A 196 15.92 15.99 11.67
CA THR A 196 15.59 17.07 10.74
C THR A 196 16.85 17.74 10.22
N ALA A 197 17.79 18.09 11.12
CA ALA A 197 19.05 18.71 10.74
C ALA A 197 19.88 17.82 9.79
N ALA A 198 19.93 16.51 10.07
CA ALA A 198 20.64 15.55 9.22
C ALA A 198 20.01 15.43 7.82
N CYS A 199 18.67 15.39 7.73
CA CYS A 199 17.96 15.36 6.45
C CYS A 199 18.19 16.64 5.63
N VAL A 200 18.11 17.80 6.27
CA VAL A 200 18.36 19.12 5.64
C VAL A 200 19.81 19.21 5.16
N ALA A 201 20.78 18.78 5.97
CA ALA A 201 22.19 18.75 5.58
C ALA A 201 22.42 17.85 4.36
N LEU A 202 21.79 16.67 4.32
CA LEU A 202 21.91 15.76 3.19
C LEU A 202 21.30 16.34 1.91
N LEU A 203 20.13 16.98 2.00
CA LEU A 203 19.53 17.66 0.86
C LEU A 203 20.45 18.76 0.31
N ARG A 204 21.05 19.59 1.18
CA ARG A 204 22.02 20.62 0.77
C ARG A 204 23.29 20.05 0.16
N GLU A 205 23.87 19.01 0.75
CA GLU A 205 25.06 18.34 0.19
C GLU A 205 24.80 17.78 -1.22
N ALA A 206 23.57 17.33 -1.47
CA ALA A 206 23.15 16.83 -2.77
C ALA A 206 22.62 17.92 -3.74
N GLY A 207 22.67 19.20 -3.35
CA GLY A 207 22.28 20.34 -4.21
C GLY A 207 20.78 20.66 -4.24
N PHE A 208 20.01 20.16 -3.28
CA PHE A 208 18.57 20.40 -3.15
C PHE A 208 18.26 21.55 -2.17
N ASP A 209 18.87 22.73 -2.39
CA ASP A 209 18.80 23.85 -1.44
C ASP A 209 17.36 24.32 -1.17
N ALA A 210 16.54 24.47 -2.21
CA ALA A 210 15.14 24.89 -2.08
C ALA A 210 14.29 23.89 -1.26
N GLN A 211 14.56 22.60 -1.42
CA GLN A 211 13.90 21.53 -0.67
C GLN A 211 14.38 21.51 0.78
N ALA A 212 15.67 21.74 1.00
CA ALA A 212 16.27 21.78 2.34
C ALA A 212 15.73 22.95 3.18
N ASP A 213 15.58 24.13 2.56
CA ASP A 213 15.10 25.34 3.24
C ASP A 213 13.62 25.23 3.69
N ASP A 214 12.80 24.45 2.96
CA ASP A 214 11.37 24.26 3.22
C ASP A 214 11.03 22.87 3.81
N PHE A 215 12.04 22.07 4.17
CA PHE A 215 11.86 20.65 4.50
C PHE A 215 10.86 20.43 5.65
N ALA A 216 11.02 21.15 6.76
CA ALA A 216 10.18 20.99 7.95
C ALA A 216 8.72 21.39 7.67
N ASP A 217 8.49 22.47 6.94
CA ASP A 217 7.16 22.97 6.60
C ASP A 217 6.46 22.05 5.59
N ARG A 218 7.22 21.49 4.63
CA ARG A 218 6.73 20.46 3.70
C ARG A 218 6.34 19.18 4.42
N PHE A 219 7.15 18.72 5.36
CA PHE A 219 6.83 17.54 6.16
C PHE A 219 5.59 17.78 7.04
N LYS A 220 5.48 18.96 7.65
CA LYS A 220 4.31 19.36 8.43
C LYS A 220 3.05 19.41 7.58
N GLU A 221 3.12 20.02 6.40
CA GLU A 221 2.01 20.01 5.44
C GLU A 221 1.62 18.57 5.10
N PHE A 222 2.59 17.71 4.82
CA PHE A 222 2.35 16.32 4.48
C PHE A 222 1.64 15.53 5.60
N SER A 223 2.14 15.62 6.83
CA SER A 223 1.54 14.93 7.98
C SER A 223 0.15 15.48 8.33
N SER A 224 -0.13 16.75 8.03
CA SER A 224 -1.45 17.37 8.23
C SER A 224 -2.49 17.04 7.15
N LYS A 225 -2.07 16.60 5.96
CA LYS A 225 -2.98 16.37 4.81
C LYS A 225 -3.08 14.91 4.39
N THR A 226 -2.01 14.13 4.41
CA THR A 226 -2.02 12.77 3.86
C THR A 226 -2.01 11.71 4.96
N ARG A 227 -1.02 11.78 5.86
CA ARG A 227 -0.86 10.79 6.95
C ARG A 227 -1.32 11.39 8.28
N THR A 228 -2.60 11.76 8.31
CA THR A 228 -3.27 12.42 9.45
C THR A 228 -3.63 11.40 10.55
N PRO A 229 -3.97 11.83 11.77
CA PRO A 229 -4.55 10.91 12.77
C PRO A 229 -5.78 10.14 12.24
N ALA A 230 -6.60 10.77 11.40
CA ALA A 230 -7.72 10.12 10.73
C ALA A 230 -7.28 9.06 9.70
N PHE A 231 -6.08 9.19 9.10
CA PHE A 231 -5.48 8.17 8.25
C PHE A 231 -5.13 6.91 9.05
N ASP A 232 -4.64 7.06 10.27
CA ASP A 232 -4.25 5.94 11.15
C ASP A 232 -5.38 5.49 12.08
N ASN A 233 -6.62 5.89 11.78
CA ASN A 233 -7.78 5.57 12.60
C ASN A 233 -8.03 4.04 12.68
N PRO A 234 -8.15 3.47 13.89
CA PRO A 234 -8.34 2.02 14.07
C PRO A 234 -9.63 1.44 13.46
N LEU A 235 -10.65 2.26 13.19
CA LEU A 235 -11.91 1.80 12.59
C LEU A 235 -11.84 1.69 11.07
N SER A 236 -11.21 2.66 10.41
CA SER A 236 -11.06 2.65 8.95
C SER A 236 -9.91 1.77 8.50
N ARG A 237 -8.83 1.71 9.29
CA ARG A 237 -7.63 0.92 8.99
C ARG A 237 -7.67 -0.50 9.56
N ALA A 238 -8.83 -0.93 10.05
CA ALA A 238 -8.97 -2.22 10.71
C ALA A 238 -8.58 -3.35 9.76
N ARG A 239 -7.66 -4.19 10.24
CA ARG A 239 -7.17 -5.34 9.49
C ARG A 239 -6.63 -6.37 10.46
N SER A 240 -6.87 -7.62 10.14
CA SER A 240 -6.38 -8.77 10.89
C SER A 240 -5.53 -9.61 9.95
N GLU A 241 -4.47 -10.22 10.46
CA GLU A 241 -3.83 -11.26 9.68
C GLU A 241 -4.79 -12.45 9.53
N ARG A 242 -4.71 -13.13 8.39
CA ARG A 242 -5.35 -14.43 8.23
C ARG A 242 -4.68 -15.46 9.13
N MET A 243 -5.44 -16.45 9.57
CA MET A 243 -4.92 -17.48 10.48
C MET A 243 -3.74 -18.22 9.84
N PRO A 244 -2.61 -18.41 10.57
CA PRO A 244 -1.51 -19.28 10.17
C PRO A 244 -1.98 -20.69 9.80
N MET A 245 -1.53 -21.23 8.67
CA MET A 245 -1.67 -22.65 8.31
C MET A 245 -0.36 -23.35 8.59
N LEU A 246 -0.36 -24.28 9.56
CA LEU A 246 0.85 -25.01 9.96
C LEU A 246 0.57 -26.50 10.11
N GLU A 247 1.63 -27.29 9.91
CA GLU A 247 1.57 -28.73 10.12
C GLU A 247 1.67 -29.05 11.61
N VAL A 248 0.63 -29.70 12.15
CA VAL A 248 0.57 -30.16 13.54
C VAL A 248 0.08 -31.60 13.52
N ASP A 249 0.82 -32.50 14.16
CA ASP A 249 0.56 -33.94 14.17
C ASP A 249 0.47 -34.56 12.76
N GLY A 250 1.27 -34.06 11.81
CA GLY A 250 1.32 -34.56 10.43
C GLY A 250 0.21 -34.04 9.51
N ALA A 251 -0.58 -33.05 9.95
CA ALA A 251 -1.64 -32.44 9.14
C ALA A 251 -1.53 -30.92 9.09
N LEU A 252 -1.57 -30.34 7.89
CA LEU A 252 -1.65 -28.90 7.68
C LEU A 252 -3.04 -28.39 8.03
N ARG A 253 -3.15 -27.50 9.03
CA ARG A 253 -4.44 -26.95 9.50
C ARG A 253 -4.30 -25.49 9.97
N PRO A 254 -5.39 -24.72 10.02
CA PRO A 254 -5.37 -23.38 10.61
C PRO A 254 -5.11 -23.47 12.12
N ILE A 255 -4.18 -22.65 12.62
CA ILE A 255 -3.90 -22.54 14.05
C ILE A 255 -4.98 -21.72 14.74
N LYS A 256 -5.42 -22.17 15.93
CA LYS A 256 -6.39 -21.44 16.76
C LYS A 256 -5.71 -20.30 17.52
N GLY A 257 -5.32 -19.29 16.76
CA GLY A 257 -4.62 -18.10 17.23
C GLY A 257 -5.49 -17.14 18.02
N VAL A 258 -4.84 -16.38 18.91
CA VAL A 258 -5.41 -15.19 19.56
C VAL A 258 -4.89 -13.95 18.82
N TYR A 259 -5.82 -13.07 18.45
CA TYR A 259 -5.46 -11.79 17.85
C TYR A 259 -4.89 -10.83 18.89
N GLU A 260 -3.72 -10.28 18.57
CA GLU A 260 -2.99 -9.31 19.37
C GLU A 260 -2.65 -8.08 18.55
N ASP A 261 -2.44 -6.95 19.22
CA ASP A 261 -2.06 -5.70 18.55
C ASP A 261 -0.65 -5.82 17.94
N ALA A 262 -0.57 -5.62 16.61
CA ALA A 262 0.67 -5.65 15.83
C ALA A 262 1.72 -4.65 16.36
N ALA A 263 1.29 -3.52 16.94
CA ALA A 263 2.18 -2.48 17.43
C ALA A 263 3.06 -2.98 18.58
N LYS A 264 2.56 -3.91 19.40
CA LYS A 264 3.31 -4.54 20.50
C LYS A 264 4.55 -5.30 20.02
N PHE A 265 4.56 -5.71 18.77
CA PHE A 265 5.64 -6.47 18.14
C PHE A 265 6.44 -5.63 17.14
N GLY A 266 6.19 -4.33 17.04
CA GLY A 266 6.85 -3.45 16.06
C GLY A 266 6.41 -3.68 14.61
N LEU A 267 5.26 -4.32 14.39
CA LEU A 267 4.75 -4.69 13.05
C LEU A 267 3.77 -3.66 12.47
N GLY A 268 3.65 -2.49 13.11
CA GLY A 268 2.74 -1.42 12.71
C GLY A 268 1.33 -1.63 13.21
N PHE A 269 0.33 -1.34 12.37
CA PHE A 269 -1.09 -1.35 12.74
C PHE A 269 -1.80 -2.64 12.30
N GLY A 270 -2.76 -3.09 13.08
CA GLY A 270 -3.61 -4.25 12.78
C GLY A 270 -3.55 -5.30 13.88
N GLN A 271 -4.17 -6.45 13.61
CA GLN A 271 -4.20 -7.59 14.53
C GLN A 271 -3.35 -8.73 13.98
N VAL A 272 -2.40 -9.23 14.76
CA VAL A 272 -1.52 -10.36 14.42
C VAL A 272 -1.80 -11.57 15.31
N VAL A 273 -1.37 -12.76 14.91
CA VAL A 273 -1.42 -13.98 15.70
C VAL A 273 0.00 -14.37 16.06
N GLN A 274 0.36 -14.19 17.33
CA GLN A 274 1.64 -14.64 17.88
C GLN A 274 1.49 -15.83 18.83
N ASN A 275 0.31 -15.95 19.44
CA ASN A 275 0.03 -16.94 20.46
C ASN A 275 -1.30 -17.66 20.21
N THR A 276 -1.41 -18.89 20.69
CA THR A 276 -2.67 -19.63 20.88
C THR A 276 -3.17 -19.43 22.31
N ALA A 277 -4.38 -19.92 22.60
CA ALA A 277 -4.95 -19.83 23.94
C ALA A 277 -4.17 -20.64 25.00
N ASP A 278 -3.48 -21.72 24.58
CA ASP A 278 -2.65 -22.56 25.43
C ASP A 278 -1.18 -22.45 24.99
N LEU A 279 -0.39 -21.72 25.78
CA LEU A 279 0.99 -21.39 25.47
C LEU A 279 1.94 -22.61 25.51
N ASP A 280 1.50 -23.73 26.07
CA ASP A 280 2.28 -24.97 26.18
C ASP A 280 1.85 -26.03 25.14
N SER A 281 0.89 -25.69 24.27
CA SER A 281 0.37 -26.59 23.25
C SER A 281 1.38 -26.89 22.12
N ALA A 282 1.20 -28.04 21.45
CA ALA A 282 1.92 -28.36 20.22
C ALA A 282 1.69 -27.32 19.12
N GLU A 283 0.48 -26.75 19.04
CA GLU A 283 0.15 -25.65 18.12
C GLU A 283 0.98 -24.40 18.42
N GLN A 284 1.14 -24.01 19.69
CA GLN A 284 1.99 -22.87 20.05
C GLN A 284 3.45 -23.11 19.67
N THR A 285 3.94 -24.33 19.85
CA THR A 285 5.32 -24.70 19.52
C THR A 285 5.55 -24.63 18.01
N ALA A 286 4.64 -25.19 17.21
CA ALA A 286 4.68 -25.08 15.75
C ALA A 286 4.60 -23.62 15.29
N LEU A 287 3.72 -22.82 15.90
CA LEU A 287 3.56 -21.41 15.60
C LEU A 287 4.84 -20.60 15.86
N ARG A 288 5.46 -20.77 17.03
CA ARG A 288 6.74 -20.11 17.33
C ARG A 288 7.87 -20.54 16.39
N ALA A 289 7.95 -21.83 16.07
CA ALA A 289 8.95 -22.34 15.16
C ALA A 289 8.81 -21.73 13.75
N ALA A 290 7.56 -21.53 13.29
CA ALA A 290 7.30 -20.99 11.96
C ALA A 290 7.45 -19.46 11.90
N LEU A 291 6.95 -18.73 12.91
CA LEU A 291 6.98 -17.27 12.95
C LEU A 291 8.32 -16.67 13.40
N GLY A 292 9.12 -17.43 14.15
CA GLY A 292 10.29 -16.92 14.85
C GLY A 292 9.93 -15.96 15.99
N ASP A 293 10.95 -15.29 16.52
CA ASP A 293 10.77 -14.30 17.57
C ASP A 293 10.05 -13.06 17.03
N CYS A 294 9.00 -12.60 17.73
CA CYS A 294 8.25 -11.39 17.37
C CYS A 294 7.68 -11.38 15.93
N ASN A 295 7.24 -12.54 15.42
CA ASN A 295 6.57 -12.64 14.12
C ASN A 295 7.45 -12.17 12.93
N GLN A 296 8.77 -12.34 13.03
CA GLN A 296 9.74 -11.96 11.98
C GLN A 296 9.45 -12.63 10.63
N ASN A 297 8.94 -13.86 10.67
CA ASN A 297 8.59 -14.64 9.49
C ASN A 297 7.09 -14.62 9.20
N ILE A 298 6.35 -13.59 9.66
CA ILE A 298 4.91 -13.42 9.38
C ILE A 298 4.61 -13.68 7.90
N ASN A 299 5.57 -13.25 7.06
CA ASN A 299 5.48 -13.35 5.64
C ASN A 299 5.66 -14.77 5.08
N ALA A 300 6.47 -15.62 5.71
CA ALA A 300 6.90 -16.89 5.12
C ALA A 300 5.90 -18.03 5.25
N ILE A 301 4.80 -17.82 5.99
CA ILE A 301 3.85 -18.88 6.31
C ILE A 301 2.55 -18.76 5.51
N ALA A 302 2.03 -19.91 5.07
CA ALA A 302 0.74 -20.02 4.42
C ALA A 302 -0.39 -19.59 5.37
N ARG A 303 -1.48 -19.05 4.81
CA ARG A 303 -2.59 -18.51 5.60
C ARG A 303 -3.94 -19.04 5.12
N GLU A 304 -4.86 -19.23 6.06
CA GLU A 304 -6.21 -19.68 5.78
C GLU A 304 -6.94 -18.64 4.92
N GLY A 305 -7.53 -19.08 3.80
CA GLY A 305 -8.23 -18.16 2.89
C GLY A 305 -7.33 -17.09 2.28
N ALA A 306 -6.01 -17.32 2.23
CA ALA A 306 -5.09 -16.47 1.50
C ALA A 306 -5.54 -16.43 0.03
N PRO A 307 -5.78 -15.24 -0.53
CA PRO A 307 -6.28 -15.15 -1.89
C PRO A 307 -5.22 -15.54 -2.91
N ILE A 308 -3.93 -15.67 -2.61
CA ILE A 308 -2.91 -15.99 -3.62
C ILE A 308 -1.98 -17.08 -3.08
N ALA A 309 -2.12 -18.29 -3.61
CA ALA A 309 -1.24 -19.44 -3.35
C ALA A 309 -0.11 -19.53 -4.40
N ASP A 310 -0.37 -19.14 -5.65
CA ASP A 310 0.68 -18.99 -6.66
C ASP A 310 1.54 -17.75 -6.37
N LEU A 311 2.72 -17.96 -5.79
CA LEU A 311 3.68 -16.90 -5.45
C LEU A 311 4.25 -16.16 -6.66
N THR A 312 4.00 -16.65 -7.88
CA THR A 312 4.46 -16.01 -9.11
C THR A 312 3.42 -15.08 -9.73
N ARG A 313 2.16 -15.15 -9.29
CA ARG A 313 1.07 -14.38 -9.87
C ARG A 313 1.06 -12.94 -9.34
N PRO A 314 1.10 -11.93 -10.23
CA PRO A 314 0.95 -10.54 -9.84
C PRO A 314 -0.53 -10.18 -9.57
N PHE A 315 -0.76 -9.04 -8.93
CA PHE A 315 -2.08 -8.47 -8.64
C PHE A 315 -2.92 -9.25 -7.63
N THR A 316 -4.14 -8.78 -7.33
CA THR A 316 -4.96 -9.23 -6.19
C THR A 316 -5.94 -10.38 -6.50
N MET A 317 -5.84 -11.00 -7.69
CA MET A 317 -6.75 -12.06 -8.12
C MET A 317 -6.43 -13.37 -7.42
N SER A 318 -7.48 -14.04 -6.96
CA SER A 318 -7.37 -15.32 -6.29
C SER A 318 -7.43 -16.54 -7.17
N GLU A 319 -7.09 -17.72 -6.64
CA GLU A 319 -7.26 -19.01 -7.32
C GLU A 319 -8.68 -19.15 -7.85
N MET A 320 -9.67 -18.81 -7.01
CA MET A 320 -11.07 -18.84 -7.39
C MET A 320 -11.39 -17.81 -8.48
N ASP A 321 -10.79 -16.61 -8.41
CA ASP A 321 -10.92 -15.62 -9.48
C ASP A 321 -10.36 -16.19 -10.80
N MET A 322 -9.15 -16.76 -10.76
CA MET A 322 -8.47 -17.33 -11.94
C MET A 322 -9.15 -18.58 -12.51
N GLN A 323 -9.90 -19.34 -11.70
CA GLN A 323 -10.74 -20.44 -12.19
C GLN A 323 -11.99 -19.94 -12.92
N ASN A 324 -12.37 -18.68 -12.71
CA ASN A 324 -13.62 -18.09 -13.20
C ASN A 324 -13.37 -16.75 -13.91
N VAL A 325 -12.37 -16.70 -14.79
CA VAL A 325 -12.08 -15.49 -15.59
C VAL A 325 -13.28 -15.16 -16.49
N PRO A 326 -13.89 -13.96 -16.38
CA PRO A 326 -15.01 -13.59 -17.26
C PRO A 326 -14.56 -13.53 -18.73
N GLU A 327 -15.45 -13.98 -19.64
CA GLU A 327 -15.17 -14.05 -21.08
C GLU A 327 -14.69 -12.71 -21.67
N ALA A 328 -15.25 -11.58 -21.20
CA ALA A 328 -14.85 -10.25 -21.63
C ALA A 328 -13.37 -9.92 -21.35
N TYR A 329 -12.76 -10.50 -20.33
CA TYR A 329 -11.33 -10.37 -20.05
C TYR A 329 -10.49 -11.42 -20.76
N SER A 330 -11.01 -12.64 -20.90
CA SER A 330 -10.38 -13.69 -21.72
C SER A 330 -10.20 -13.24 -23.17
N ASN A 331 -11.18 -12.54 -23.74
CA ASN A 331 -11.11 -11.96 -25.09
C ASN A 331 -10.04 -10.86 -25.24
N LEU A 332 -9.61 -10.25 -24.13
CA LEU A 332 -8.50 -9.29 -24.10
C LEU A 332 -7.14 -9.98 -23.87
N GLY A 333 -7.09 -11.31 -23.72
CA GLY A 333 -5.85 -12.05 -23.50
C GLY A 333 -5.27 -11.88 -22.09
N ILE A 334 -6.12 -11.68 -21.08
CA ILE A 334 -5.64 -11.40 -19.71
C ILE A 334 -4.74 -12.51 -19.15
N ALA A 335 -4.96 -13.78 -19.52
CA ALA A 335 -4.15 -14.89 -19.05
C ALA A 335 -2.71 -14.82 -19.59
N GLU A 336 -2.55 -14.56 -20.90
CA GLU A 336 -1.26 -14.36 -21.53
C GLU A 336 -0.53 -13.15 -20.96
N MET A 337 -1.26 -12.06 -20.73
CA MET A 337 -0.71 -10.85 -20.12
C MET A 337 -0.21 -11.14 -18.70
N LEU A 338 -1.01 -11.79 -17.83
CA LEU A 338 -0.60 -12.15 -16.47
C LEU A 338 0.68 -13.00 -16.46
N ASN A 339 0.81 -13.94 -17.39
CA ASN A 339 2.01 -14.77 -17.54
C ASN A 339 3.27 -13.96 -17.91
N GLN A 340 3.13 -12.87 -18.68
CA GLN A 340 4.27 -11.99 -19.02
C GLN A 340 4.79 -11.20 -17.82
N TYR A 341 3.92 -10.97 -16.83
CA TYR A 341 4.23 -10.27 -15.60
C TYR A 341 4.54 -11.21 -14.43
N ALA A 342 4.50 -12.52 -14.67
CA ALA A 342 4.78 -13.51 -13.64
C ALA A 342 6.21 -13.33 -13.11
N MET A 343 6.30 -13.11 -11.82
CA MET A 343 7.56 -12.90 -11.11
C MET A 343 7.39 -13.56 -9.75
N LEU A 344 8.40 -14.28 -9.27
CA LEU A 344 8.40 -14.76 -7.90
C LEU A 344 8.31 -13.56 -6.95
N HIS A 345 7.09 -13.27 -6.53
CA HIS A 345 6.82 -12.42 -5.40
C HIS A 345 7.12 -13.26 -4.19
N GLY A 346 7.82 -12.65 -3.27
CA GLY A 346 8.15 -13.32 -2.06
C GLY A 346 6.98 -13.75 -1.22
N THR A 347 7.37 -14.08 -0.01
CA THR A 347 6.52 -14.21 1.15
C THR A 347 5.64 -12.97 1.41
N GLY A 348 5.92 -11.84 0.76
CA GLY A 348 5.25 -10.53 0.87
C GLY A 348 3.83 -10.40 0.29
N ILE A 349 3.19 -11.44 -0.23
CA ILE A 349 1.76 -11.39 -0.62
C ILE A 349 0.91 -10.88 0.56
N ASN A 350 -0.09 -10.05 0.26
CA ASN A 350 -0.92 -9.46 1.30
C ASN A 350 -1.71 -10.53 2.07
N ARG A 351 -1.36 -10.66 3.35
CA ARG A 351 -1.92 -11.59 4.33
C ARG A 351 -2.94 -10.96 5.26
N TRP A 352 -3.15 -9.65 5.12
CA TRP A 352 -4.14 -8.90 5.86
C TRP A 352 -5.52 -9.13 5.27
N GLN A 353 -6.48 -9.44 6.12
CA GLN A 353 -7.90 -9.40 5.83
C GLN A 353 -8.39 -8.02 6.30
N PRO A 354 -8.66 -7.09 5.37
CA PRO A 354 -9.24 -5.81 5.75
C PRO A 354 -10.65 -6.01 6.29
N PHE A 355 -10.98 -5.21 7.30
CA PHE A 355 -12.31 -5.09 7.86
C PHE A 355 -12.52 -3.64 8.32
N GLY A 356 -13.60 -3.36 9.02
CA GLY A 356 -13.94 -1.99 9.41
C GLY A 356 -14.59 -1.18 8.30
N THR A 357 -14.67 0.13 8.52
CA THR A 357 -15.55 1.00 7.71
C THR A 357 -15.06 1.13 6.27
N PHE A 358 -13.76 1.36 6.07
CA PHE A 358 -13.18 1.48 4.72
C PHE A 358 -13.40 0.22 3.88
N ALA A 359 -13.04 -0.95 4.41
CA ALA A 359 -13.17 -2.21 3.70
C ALA A 359 -14.64 -2.52 3.41
N MET A 360 -15.50 -2.38 4.42
CA MET A 360 -16.93 -2.61 4.28
C MET A 360 -17.54 -1.76 3.17
N GLU A 361 -17.30 -0.45 3.18
CA GLU A 361 -17.88 0.46 2.20
C GLU A 361 -17.32 0.23 0.80
N SER A 362 -16.01 0.03 0.67
CA SER A 362 -15.38 -0.26 -0.64
C SER A 362 -15.91 -1.57 -1.22
N ASN A 363 -15.93 -2.64 -0.41
CA ASN A 363 -16.39 -3.96 -0.86
C ASN A 363 -17.89 -3.97 -1.17
N LEU A 364 -18.70 -3.26 -0.38
CA LEU A 364 -20.14 -3.10 -0.66
C LEU A 364 -20.41 -2.29 -1.92
N GLN A 365 -19.44 -1.55 -2.48
CA GLN A 365 -19.55 -0.89 -3.78
C GLN A 365 -18.98 -1.74 -4.94
N GLY A 366 -18.54 -2.97 -4.67
CA GLY A 366 -17.89 -3.82 -5.66
C GLY A 366 -16.42 -3.49 -5.91
N LEU A 367 -15.79 -2.67 -5.05
CA LEU A 367 -14.36 -2.35 -5.13
C LEU A 367 -13.55 -3.34 -4.26
N PRO A 368 -12.40 -3.82 -4.74
CA PRO A 368 -11.56 -4.72 -3.99
C PRO A 368 -10.78 -3.97 -2.90
N SER A 369 -10.36 -4.69 -1.86
CA SER A 369 -9.47 -4.18 -0.81
C SER A 369 -8.48 -5.25 -0.38
N ALA A 370 -7.20 -4.91 -0.32
CA ALA A 370 -6.14 -5.81 0.10
C ALA A 370 -5.59 -5.43 1.49
N GLY A 371 -5.38 -4.15 1.82
CA GLY A 371 -4.66 -3.74 3.04
C GLY A 371 -5.34 -2.67 3.92
N ALA A 372 -6.42 -2.02 3.47
CA ALA A 372 -7.10 -0.81 3.97
C ALA A 372 -6.68 0.48 3.22
N GLN A 373 -6.01 1.45 3.84
CA GLN A 373 -5.45 2.62 3.13
C GLN A 373 -3.92 2.53 3.05
N SER A 374 -3.37 2.88 1.88
CA SER A 374 -1.98 2.57 1.54
C SER A 374 -0.97 3.53 2.18
N GLY A 375 -0.32 3.06 3.26
CA GLY A 375 0.81 3.77 3.85
C GLY A 375 1.99 3.89 2.89
N GLY A 376 2.21 2.88 2.04
CA GLY A 376 3.24 2.93 1.01
C GLY A 376 2.99 4.01 -0.04
N THR A 377 1.72 4.29 -0.38
CA THR A 377 1.37 5.42 -1.27
C THR A 377 1.73 6.74 -0.63
N CYS A 378 1.39 6.92 0.65
CA CYS A 378 1.78 8.10 1.43
C CYS A 378 3.31 8.28 1.41
N ASP A 379 4.06 7.21 1.66
CA ASP A 379 5.52 7.25 1.70
C ASP A 379 6.12 7.61 0.32
N ILE A 380 5.60 7.07 -0.79
CA ILE A 380 6.06 7.47 -2.13
C ILE A 380 5.75 8.95 -2.40
N LEU A 381 4.54 9.43 -2.08
CA LEU A 381 4.18 10.85 -2.22
C LEU A 381 5.06 11.75 -1.35
N LEU A 382 5.47 11.29 -0.16
CA LEU A 382 6.42 12.00 0.70
C LEU A 382 7.81 12.07 0.07
N ALA A 383 8.29 10.98 -0.53
CA ALA A 383 9.55 10.98 -1.27
C ALA A 383 9.51 11.98 -2.43
N LEU A 384 8.42 11.97 -3.22
CA LEU A 384 8.23 12.94 -4.31
C LEU A 384 8.21 14.38 -3.77
N ASN A 385 7.46 14.66 -2.69
CA ASN A 385 7.40 15.99 -2.09
C ASN A 385 8.74 16.46 -1.49
N THR A 386 9.57 15.52 -1.03
CA THR A 386 10.90 15.79 -0.46
C THR A 386 11.93 16.11 -1.55
N LEU A 387 11.84 15.43 -2.69
CA LEU A 387 12.80 15.58 -3.79
C LEU A 387 12.39 16.66 -4.80
N ASN A 388 11.10 16.93 -4.96
CA ASN A 388 10.59 17.90 -5.92
C ASN A 388 10.85 19.35 -5.48
N GLN A 389 11.23 20.21 -6.42
CA GLN A 389 11.47 21.63 -6.12
C GLN A 389 10.18 22.34 -5.70
N GLU A 390 9.04 21.96 -6.24
CA GLU A 390 7.73 22.48 -5.86
C GLU A 390 7.03 21.54 -4.87
N ARG A 391 6.06 22.07 -4.12
CA ARG A 391 5.21 21.26 -3.24
C ARG A 391 4.28 20.38 -4.07
N ILE A 392 4.00 19.17 -3.60
CA ILE A 392 3.09 18.25 -4.32
C ILE A 392 1.62 18.66 -4.17
N TYR A 393 1.27 19.34 -3.08
CA TYR A 393 -0.11 19.72 -2.79
C TYR A 393 -0.58 20.86 -3.68
N GLY A 394 -1.63 20.61 -4.47
CA GLY A 394 -2.10 21.53 -5.51
C GLY A 394 -1.39 21.37 -6.86
N ASN A 395 -0.38 20.49 -6.96
CA ASN A 395 0.32 20.21 -8.21
C ASN A 395 -0.27 18.95 -8.87
N ALA A 396 -1.37 19.13 -9.59
CA ALA A 396 -2.05 18.03 -10.28
C ALA A 396 -1.19 17.36 -11.37
N GLU A 397 -0.28 18.11 -12.01
CA GLU A 397 0.63 17.59 -13.04
C GLU A 397 1.70 16.64 -12.49
N LEU A 398 1.95 16.70 -11.17
CA LEU A 398 2.82 15.75 -10.47
C LEU A 398 2.00 14.67 -9.77
N ALA A 399 1.03 15.07 -8.95
CA ALA A 399 0.32 14.17 -8.05
C ALA A 399 -0.52 13.12 -8.79
N LEU A 400 -1.23 13.48 -9.86
CA LEU A 400 -2.09 12.55 -10.58
C LEU A 400 -1.33 11.49 -11.38
N PRO A 401 -0.32 11.83 -12.23
CA PRO A 401 0.50 10.81 -12.88
C PRO A 401 1.28 9.95 -11.88
N ALA A 402 1.80 10.53 -10.80
CA ALA A 402 2.39 9.75 -9.70
C ALA A 402 1.37 8.76 -9.13
N GLY A 403 0.14 9.21 -8.87
CA GLY A 403 -0.96 8.40 -8.35
C GLY A 403 -1.27 7.18 -9.22
N LEU A 404 -1.32 7.35 -10.54
CA LEU A 404 -1.52 6.23 -11.48
C LEU A 404 -0.40 5.18 -11.38
N GLY A 405 0.87 5.62 -11.38
CA GLY A 405 1.98 4.69 -11.29
C GLY A 405 2.13 4.03 -9.93
N ILE A 406 1.83 4.73 -8.84
CA ILE A 406 1.77 4.16 -7.50
C ILE A 406 0.67 3.10 -7.43
N ALA A 407 -0.53 3.42 -7.94
CA ALA A 407 -1.66 2.48 -7.94
C ALA A 407 -1.30 1.21 -8.72
N ALA A 408 -0.72 1.34 -9.91
CA ALA A 408 -0.26 0.21 -10.73
C ALA A 408 0.84 -0.62 -10.02
N PHE A 409 1.81 0.02 -9.38
CA PHE A 409 2.86 -0.65 -8.60
C PHE A 409 2.29 -1.42 -7.39
N MET A 410 1.42 -0.77 -6.63
CA MET A 410 0.82 -1.35 -5.43
C MET A 410 -0.11 -2.51 -5.77
N ASN A 411 -0.87 -2.37 -6.86
CA ASN A 411 -1.71 -3.42 -7.37
C ASN A 411 -0.85 -4.56 -7.90
N PHE A 412 0.19 -4.31 -8.70
CA PHE A 412 1.13 -5.33 -9.19
C PHE A 412 1.63 -6.26 -8.08
N GLY A 413 1.93 -5.71 -6.89
CA GLY A 413 2.35 -6.52 -5.76
C GLY A 413 1.29 -7.20 -4.93
N GLY A 414 0.02 -7.03 -5.28
CA GLY A 414 -1.10 -7.45 -4.45
C GLY A 414 -1.13 -6.73 -3.10
N TYR A 415 -0.38 -5.64 -2.93
CA TYR A 415 -0.27 -4.91 -1.65
C TYR A 415 -1.52 -4.10 -1.38
N HIS A 416 -1.98 -3.35 -2.38
CA HIS A 416 -3.15 -2.47 -2.30
C HIS A 416 -3.85 -2.36 -3.65
N THR A 417 -5.15 -2.07 -3.62
CA THR A 417 -5.99 -1.84 -4.80
C THR A 417 -6.01 -0.38 -5.20
N PHE A 418 -6.63 -0.07 -6.33
CA PHE A 418 -6.76 1.32 -6.79
C PHE A 418 -7.58 2.17 -5.82
N ALA A 419 -8.60 1.60 -5.19
CA ALA A 419 -9.42 2.28 -4.18
C ALA A 419 -8.62 2.70 -2.93
N GLU A 420 -7.53 2.01 -2.63
CA GLU A 420 -6.68 2.26 -1.45
C GLU A 420 -5.56 3.27 -1.72
N THR A 421 -5.32 3.62 -2.99
CA THR A 421 -4.09 4.28 -3.46
C THR A 421 -4.40 5.57 -4.21
N PHE A 422 -5.11 5.50 -5.34
CA PHE A 422 -5.33 6.64 -6.23
C PHE A 422 -6.04 7.83 -5.54
N PRO A 423 -7.08 7.63 -4.70
CA PRO A 423 -7.74 8.75 -4.05
C PRO A 423 -6.86 9.57 -3.10
N ILE A 424 -5.75 8.99 -2.60
CA ILE A 424 -4.75 9.72 -1.80
C ILE A 424 -4.03 10.75 -2.69
N ALA A 425 -3.62 10.33 -3.89
CA ALA A 425 -2.97 11.21 -4.86
C ALA A 425 -3.91 12.31 -5.35
N GLU A 426 -5.20 12.01 -5.52
CA GLU A 426 -6.20 13.01 -5.87
C GLU A 426 -6.43 14.03 -4.75
N ALA A 427 -6.36 13.60 -3.49
CA ALA A 427 -6.40 14.54 -2.37
C ALA A 427 -5.20 15.50 -2.40
N ALA A 428 -4.00 14.98 -2.68
CA ALA A 428 -2.80 15.81 -2.87
C ALA A 428 -2.95 16.78 -4.05
N ALA A 429 -3.39 16.28 -5.22
CA ALA A 429 -3.62 17.08 -6.43
C ALA A 429 -4.60 18.25 -6.18
N ASN A 430 -5.65 18.01 -5.41
CA ASN A 430 -6.67 19.01 -5.06
C ASN A 430 -6.33 19.83 -3.81
N ASN A 431 -5.11 19.70 -3.28
CA ASN A 431 -4.65 20.41 -2.09
C ASN A 431 -5.59 20.22 -0.86
N ARG A 432 -6.18 19.04 -0.71
CA ARG A 432 -7.12 18.72 0.38
C ARG A 432 -6.57 17.62 1.27
N PRO A 433 -6.93 17.59 2.56
CA PRO A 433 -6.67 16.43 3.40
C PRO A 433 -7.33 15.17 2.83
N TYR A 434 -6.60 14.05 2.82
CA TYR A 434 -7.18 12.73 2.60
C TYR A 434 -7.85 12.26 3.89
N VAL A 435 -9.12 11.88 3.79
CA VAL A 435 -9.93 11.42 4.91
C VAL A 435 -10.53 10.07 4.54
N PRO A 436 -10.01 8.95 5.10
CA PRO A 436 -10.48 7.61 4.75
C PRO A 436 -11.87 7.29 5.31
N THR A 437 -12.47 8.16 6.12
CA THR A 437 -13.78 7.97 6.78
C THR A 437 -14.89 8.84 6.18
N ASN A 438 -14.64 9.60 5.12
CA ASN A 438 -15.63 10.42 4.40
C ASN A 438 -15.86 9.90 2.97
N LEU A 439 -16.20 8.61 2.90
CA LEU A 439 -15.98 7.72 1.76
C LEU A 439 -16.94 7.94 0.57
N ALA A 440 -18.08 8.62 0.75
CA ALA A 440 -18.96 9.05 -0.34
C ALA A 440 -18.29 10.06 -1.30
N VAL A 441 -17.21 10.73 -0.87
CA VAL A 441 -16.47 11.71 -1.68
C VAL A 441 -15.18 11.12 -2.28
N VAL A 442 -14.65 10.04 -1.68
CA VAL A 442 -13.33 9.50 -1.99
C VAL A 442 -13.43 8.24 -2.88
N ASN A 443 -14.40 7.37 -2.61
CA ASN A 443 -14.71 6.16 -3.37
C ASN A 443 -16.05 6.34 -4.08
N GLN A 444 -16.13 7.33 -4.96
CA GLN A 444 -17.29 7.48 -5.83
C GLN A 444 -17.32 6.33 -6.84
N PHE A 445 -18.53 5.92 -7.26
CA PHE A 445 -18.74 4.88 -8.29
C PHE A 445 -17.99 5.12 -9.59
N ASP A 446 -17.53 6.36 -9.81
CA ASP A 446 -16.79 6.79 -10.99
C ASP A 446 -15.26 6.69 -10.83
N LEU A 447 -14.71 6.12 -9.74
CA LEU A 447 -13.24 6.03 -9.51
C LEU A 447 -12.49 5.58 -10.76
N TYR A 448 -12.93 4.48 -11.37
CA TYR A 448 -12.28 3.93 -12.56
C TYR A 448 -12.44 4.82 -13.81
N GLN A 449 -13.51 5.62 -13.91
CA GLN A 449 -13.66 6.65 -14.97
C GLN A 449 -12.72 7.82 -14.74
N ARG A 450 -12.54 8.26 -13.49
CA ARG A 450 -11.61 9.35 -13.15
C ARG A 450 -10.16 8.93 -13.41
N MET A 451 -9.82 7.67 -13.11
CA MET A 451 -8.52 7.09 -13.45
C MET A 451 -8.31 6.99 -14.95
N GLU A 452 -9.30 6.51 -15.72
CA GLU A 452 -9.24 6.47 -17.18
C GLU A 452 -8.97 7.86 -17.77
N LYS A 453 -9.75 8.88 -17.40
CA LYS A 453 -9.54 10.27 -17.85
C LYS A 453 -8.16 10.82 -17.48
N THR A 454 -7.65 10.42 -16.31
CA THR A 454 -6.29 10.78 -15.89
C THR A 454 -5.25 10.07 -16.76
N ALA A 455 -5.48 8.80 -17.09
CA ALA A 455 -4.62 8.03 -17.98
C ALA A 455 -4.64 8.58 -19.41
N GLU A 456 -5.80 8.98 -19.96
CA GLU A 456 -5.90 9.64 -21.28
C GLU A 456 -4.99 10.86 -21.38
N ARG A 457 -4.90 11.64 -20.30
CA ARG A 457 -4.08 12.85 -20.25
C ARG A 457 -2.59 12.54 -20.07
N TYR A 458 -2.25 11.64 -19.17
CA TYR A 458 -0.86 11.46 -18.70
C TYR A 458 -0.18 10.20 -19.24
N SER A 459 -0.93 9.22 -19.72
CA SER A 459 -0.39 8.09 -20.47
C SER A 459 -1.31 7.73 -21.65
N PRO A 460 -1.34 8.53 -22.72
CA PRO A 460 -2.26 8.33 -23.84
C PRO A 460 -2.16 6.92 -24.45
N GLN A 461 -0.94 6.39 -24.64
CA GLN A 461 -0.74 5.04 -25.18
C GLN A 461 -1.21 3.95 -24.22
N GLY A 462 -0.98 4.11 -22.90
CA GLY A 462 -1.52 3.19 -21.90
C GLY A 462 -3.03 3.28 -21.76
N SER A 463 -3.61 4.46 -22.03
CA SER A 463 -5.04 4.72 -21.88
C SER A 463 -5.91 3.93 -22.85
N GLU A 464 -5.41 3.61 -24.05
CA GLU A 464 -6.16 2.82 -25.04
C GLU A 464 -6.51 1.43 -24.49
N GLN A 465 -5.51 0.71 -23.94
CA GLN A 465 -5.74 -0.60 -23.35
C GLN A 465 -6.48 -0.50 -22.00
N PHE A 466 -6.21 0.55 -21.22
CA PHE A 466 -6.96 0.83 -20.00
C PHE A 466 -8.47 0.95 -20.28
N ALA A 467 -8.84 1.71 -21.31
CA ALA A 467 -10.23 1.91 -21.72
C ALA A 467 -10.90 0.60 -22.18
N GLN A 468 -10.17 -0.28 -22.88
CA GLN A 468 -10.67 -1.62 -23.24
C GLN A 468 -11.02 -2.45 -22.00
N PHE A 469 -10.14 -2.47 -20.99
CA PHE A 469 -10.43 -3.15 -19.72
C PHE A 469 -11.60 -2.52 -18.97
N ARG A 470 -11.74 -1.18 -19.02
CA ARG A 470 -12.89 -0.48 -18.43
C ARG A 470 -14.20 -0.84 -19.14
N GLN A 471 -14.17 -0.98 -20.47
CA GLN A 471 -15.33 -1.40 -21.24
C GLN A 471 -15.76 -2.83 -20.85
N SER A 472 -14.82 -3.77 -20.77
CA SER A 472 -15.08 -5.13 -20.29
C SER A 472 -15.63 -5.14 -18.86
N HIS A 473 -15.08 -4.31 -17.96
CA HIS A 473 -15.58 -4.14 -16.59
C HIS A 473 -17.05 -3.72 -16.57
N GLY A 474 -17.41 -2.72 -17.38
CA GLY A 474 -18.78 -2.23 -17.49
C GLY A 474 -19.74 -3.28 -18.05
N GLN A 475 -19.32 -4.03 -19.08
CA GLN A 475 -20.12 -5.11 -19.68
C GLN A 475 -20.42 -6.23 -18.67
N VAL A 476 -19.39 -6.69 -17.95
CA VAL A 476 -19.54 -7.74 -16.94
C VAL A 476 -20.40 -7.24 -15.78
N LEU A 477 -20.17 -6.01 -15.30
CA LEU A 477 -20.97 -5.44 -14.21
C LEU A 477 -22.44 -5.28 -14.57
N GLU A 478 -22.73 -4.84 -15.79
CA GLU A 478 -24.11 -4.74 -16.30
C GLU A 478 -24.79 -6.11 -16.36
N THR A 479 -24.08 -7.12 -16.85
CA THR A 479 -24.58 -8.50 -16.86
C THR A 479 -24.87 -9.00 -15.44
N LEU A 480 -23.97 -8.73 -14.49
CA LEU A 480 -24.15 -9.10 -13.08
C LEU A 480 -25.37 -8.40 -12.47
N ARG A 481 -25.61 -7.12 -12.75
CA ARG A 481 -26.79 -6.38 -12.27
C ARG A 481 -28.09 -6.94 -12.82
N GLN A 482 -28.11 -7.34 -14.09
CA GLN A 482 -29.28 -7.99 -14.70
C GLN A 482 -29.59 -9.35 -14.07
N GLN A 483 -28.55 -10.09 -13.64
CA GLN A 483 -28.69 -11.39 -12.96
C GLN A 483 -29.00 -11.25 -11.45
N HIS A 484 -28.54 -10.15 -10.85
CA HIS A 484 -28.61 -9.89 -9.41
C HIS A 484 -29.07 -8.45 -9.15
N PRO A 485 -30.40 -8.18 -9.13
CA PRO A 485 -30.94 -6.84 -8.94
C PRO A 485 -30.55 -6.18 -7.60
N ASP A 486 -30.13 -6.96 -6.59
CA ASP A 486 -29.58 -6.46 -5.33
C ASP A 486 -28.26 -5.69 -5.51
N LEU A 487 -27.57 -5.84 -6.66
CA LEU A 487 -26.41 -5.04 -7.05
C LEU A 487 -26.75 -3.66 -7.65
N GLU A 488 -28.01 -3.35 -7.95
CA GLU A 488 -28.39 -1.99 -8.35
C GLU A 488 -28.47 -1.04 -7.14
N SER A 489 -28.72 -1.61 -5.96
CA SER A 489 -28.84 -0.91 -4.68
C SER A 489 -27.51 -0.84 -3.92
N LEU A 490 -26.40 -0.52 -4.60
CA LEU A 490 -25.11 -0.30 -3.93
C LEU A 490 -25.20 1.02 -3.14
N ALA A 491 -25.78 0.91 -1.95
CA ALA A 491 -25.94 1.87 -0.84
C ALA A 491 -26.57 3.24 -1.14
N SER A 492 -27.85 3.37 -0.77
CA SER A 492 -28.36 4.57 -0.07
C SER A 492 -27.56 4.78 1.22
N ASP A 493 -27.14 6.02 1.48
CA ASP A 493 -26.46 6.55 2.67
C ASP A 493 -26.25 5.55 3.82
N VAL A 494 -25.02 5.06 4.00
CA VAL A 494 -24.63 4.34 5.23
C VAL A 494 -24.62 5.34 6.38
N GLU A 495 -25.77 5.53 7.04
CA GLU A 495 -25.84 6.33 8.26
C GLU A 495 -25.26 5.53 9.44
N PHE A 496 -24.12 6.00 9.94
CA PHE A 496 -23.58 5.57 11.22
C PHE A 496 -24.39 6.22 12.34
N HIS A 497 -25.24 5.43 13.01
CA HIS A 497 -25.93 5.88 14.22
C HIS A 497 -24.93 5.95 15.39
N ALA A 498 -24.29 7.10 15.53
CA ALA A 498 -23.46 7.45 16.67
C ALA A 498 -23.76 8.87 17.12
N SER A 499 -23.55 9.14 18.40
CA SER A 499 -23.63 10.50 18.91
C SER A 499 -22.58 11.38 18.21
N ALA A 500 -22.84 12.68 18.08
CA ALA A 500 -21.87 13.61 17.53
C ALA A 500 -20.51 13.52 18.25
N GLN A 501 -20.54 13.28 19.57
CA GLN A 501 -19.33 13.04 20.37
C GLN A 501 -18.63 11.74 19.98
N GLN A 502 -19.36 10.64 19.77
CA GLN A 502 -18.76 9.39 19.30
C GLN A 502 -18.14 9.55 17.91
N ILE A 503 -18.77 10.29 17.00
CA ILE A 503 -18.21 10.59 15.67
C ILE A 503 -16.96 11.48 15.79
N VAL A 504 -16.94 12.43 16.73
CA VAL A 504 -15.76 13.25 17.02
C VAL A 504 -14.64 12.41 17.65
N ASP A 505 -14.95 11.52 18.59
CA ASP A 505 -14.02 10.58 19.21
C ASP A 505 -13.53 9.50 18.21
N TRP A 506 -14.29 9.26 17.13
CA TRP A 506 -13.86 8.45 15.99
C TRP A 506 -13.07 9.23 14.95
N ARG A 507 -13.00 10.56 15.05
CA ARG A 507 -12.28 11.44 14.11
C ARG A 507 -11.01 12.06 14.72
N GLY A 508 -10.94 12.17 16.04
CA GLY A 508 -9.74 12.49 16.81
C GLY A 508 -8.88 11.26 17.03
#